data_AF-A0A6C0DJV0-F1
#
_entry.id   AF-A0A6C0DJV0-F1
#
_cell.length_a   1.000
_cell.length_b   1.000
_cell.length_c   1.000
_cell.angle_alpha   90.00
_cell.angle_beta   90.00
_cell.angle_gamma   90.00
#
_symmetry.space_group_name_H-M   'P 1'
#
loop_
_entity.id
_entity.type
_entity.pdbx_description
1 polymer ?
#
loop_
_entity_poly.entity_id
_entity_poly.type
_entity_poly.pdbx_seq_one_letter_code
_entity_poly.pdbx_strand_id
1 'polypeptide(L)' 'MNLFKYINIPVFLISLAFGLFAVYITMPDTRKIYVYPTPENVALLQYKDKTDTCFSFKQTEVTCPKNENEISKVPAQS' A
#
# COMPACT_ATOMS: atom_id res chain seq x y z
N MET A 1 -39.50 16.36 -15.33
CA MET A 1 -39.65 16.73 -13.90
C MET A 1 -38.33 17.34 -13.46
N ASN A 2 -38.29 18.62 -13.08
CA ASN A 2 -37.04 19.33 -12.83
C ASN A 2 -36.59 19.10 -11.36
N LEU A 3 -35.53 18.32 -11.13
CA LEU A 3 -35.05 17.96 -9.78
C LEU A 3 -34.69 19.20 -8.93
N PHE A 4 -34.21 20.26 -9.59
CA PHE A 4 -33.85 21.53 -8.98
C PHE A 4 -35.01 22.30 -8.33
N LYS A 5 -36.26 21.84 -8.49
CA LYS A 5 -37.43 22.41 -7.82
C LYS A 5 -37.51 22.03 -6.33
N TYR A 6 -36.90 20.91 -5.95
CA TYR A 6 -37.03 20.33 -4.60
C TYR A 6 -35.76 20.44 -3.76
N ILE A 7 -34.63 20.80 -4.37
CA ILE A 7 -33.31 20.82 -3.73
C ILE A 7 -32.76 22.24 -3.76
N ASN A 8 -32.43 22.78 -2.58
CA ASN A 8 -31.71 24.03 -2.45
C ASN A 8 -30.21 23.76 -2.67
N ILE A 9 -29.70 24.12 -3.86
CA ILE A 9 -28.33 23.86 -4.29
C ILE A 9 -27.26 24.46 -3.36
N PRO A 10 -27.36 25.74 -2.93
CA PRO A 10 -26.44 26.30 -1.95
C PRO A 10 -26.35 25.48 -0.65
N VAL A 11 -27.50 25.10 -0.09
CA VAL A 11 -27.55 24.33 1.16
C VAL A 11 -26.97 22.93 0.97
N PHE A 12 -27.27 22.28 -0.17
CA PHE A 12 -26.70 20.99 -0.53
C PHE A 12 -25.17 21.05 -0.61
N LEU A 13 -24.61 22.03 -1.31
CA LEU A 13 -23.16 22.18 -1.46
C LEU A 13 -22.45 22.44 -0.12
N ILE A 14 -23.04 23.28 0.74
CA ILE A 14 -22.50 23.54 2.08
C ILE A 14 -22.52 22.25 2.91
N SER A 15 -23.63 21.51 2.91
CA SER A 15 -23.73 20.25 3.64
C SER A 15 -22.74 19.18 3.15
N LEU A 16 -22.53 19.11 1.83
CA LEU A 16 -21.55 18.21 1.21
C LEU A 16 -20.13 18.58 1.61
N ALA A 17 -19.79 19.88 1.59
CA ALA A 17 -18.46 20.36 1.98
C ALA A 17 -18.16 20.02 3.45
N PHE A 18 -19.12 20.24 4.36
CA PHE A 18 -18.97 19.86 5.77
C PHE A 18 -18.83 18.34 5.94
N GLY A 19 -19.59 17.54 5.18
CA GLY A 19 -19.50 16.09 5.23
C GLY A 19 -18.11 15.58 4.78
N LEU A 20 -17.61 16.09 3.65
CA LEU A 20 -16.27 15.74 3.15
C LEU A 20 -15.18 16.17 4.13
N PHE A 21 -15.31 17.35 4.71
CA PHE A 21 -14.36 17.85 5.71
C PHE A 21 -14.35 16.97 6.96
N ALA A 22 -15.52 16.58 7.48
CA ALA A 22 -15.63 15.70 8.64
C ALA A 22 -14.97 14.34 8.39
N VAL A 23 -15.20 13.74 7.21
CA VAL A 23 -14.54 12.48 6.80
C VAL A 23 -13.02 12.68 6.73
N TYR A 24 -12.55 13.78 6.16
CA TYR A 24 -11.12 14.04 6.01
C TYR A 24 -10.40 14.12 7.37
N ILE A 25 -10.97 14.80 8.36
CA ILE A 25 -10.34 14.94 9.68
C ILE A 25 -10.50 13.70 10.58
N THR A 26 -11.47 12.82 10.29
CA THR A 26 -11.71 11.59 11.05
C THR A 26 -11.07 10.36 10.43
N MET A 27 -10.56 10.49 9.20
CA MET A 27 -9.89 9.39 8.52
C MET A 27 -8.58 9.03 9.26
N PRO A 28 -8.37 7.75 9.61
CA PRO A 28 -7.15 7.33 10.28
C PRO A 28 -5.93 7.46 9.36
N ASP A 29 -4.76 7.69 9.94
CA ASP A 29 -3.50 7.74 9.19
C ASP A 29 -3.23 6.44 8.43
N THR A 30 -2.78 6.56 7.18
CA THR A 30 -2.35 5.41 6.39
C THR A 30 -1.12 4.77 7.05
N ARG A 31 -1.30 3.59 7.66
CA ARG A 31 -0.20 2.82 8.24
C ARG A 31 0.67 2.26 7.12
N LYS A 32 1.93 2.71 7.04
CA LYS A 32 2.95 2.06 6.20
C LYS A 32 3.34 0.73 6.85
N ILE A 33 3.10 -0.37 6.16
CA ILE A 33 3.54 -1.72 6.58
C ILE A 33 4.75 -2.08 5.72
N TYR A 34 5.90 -2.31 6.37
CA TYR A 34 7.08 -2.82 5.70
C TYR A 34 6.96 -4.32 5.55
N VAL A 35 6.87 -4.80 4.31
CA VAL A 35 6.77 -6.22 3.97
C VAL A 35 8.06 -6.63 3.27
N TYR A 36 8.73 -7.64 3.82
CA TYR A 36 9.93 -8.21 3.21
C TYR A 36 9.57 -9.22 2.12
N PRO A 37 10.42 -9.36 1.09
CA PRO A 37 10.24 -10.41 0.09
C PRO A 37 10.38 -11.78 0.74
N THR A 38 9.34 -12.59 0.60
CA THR A 38 9.28 -14.01 0.94
C THR A 38 8.98 -14.80 -0.32
N PRO A 39 9.33 -16.09 -0.39
CA PRO A 39 9.07 -16.91 -1.58
C PRO A 39 7.59 -16.96 -2.01
N GLU A 40 6.68 -16.71 -1.06
CA GLU A 40 5.23 -16.71 -1.26
C GLU A 40 4.73 -15.37 -1.82
N ASN A 41 5.34 -14.25 -1.43
CA ASN A 41 4.86 -12.90 -1.78
C ASN A 41 5.67 -12.23 -2.90
N VAL A 42 6.83 -12.78 -3.26
CA VAL A 42 7.78 -12.22 -4.23
C VAL A 42 7.18 -12.00 -5.62
N ALA A 43 6.20 -12.83 -6.01
CA ALA A 43 5.48 -12.73 -7.28
C ALA A 43 4.24 -11.84 -7.23
N LEU A 44 3.78 -11.47 -6.03
CA LEU A 44 2.53 -10.74 -5.80
C LEU A 44 2.77 -9.26 -5.50
N LEU A 45 3.93 -8.92 -4.94
CA LEU A 45 4.25 -7.58 -4.45
C LEU A 45 5.40 -6.95 -5.24
N GLN A 46 5.31 -5.63 -5.42
CA GLN A 46 6.42 -4.80 -5.88
C GLN A 46 7.04 -4.11 -4.68
N TYR A 47 8.36 -3.99 -4.69
CA TYR A 47 9.14 -3.41 -3.61
C TYR A 47 9.69 -2.08 -4.06
N LYS A 48 9.74 -1.13 -3.11
CA LYS A 48 10.16 0.23 -3.36
C LYS A 48 11.44 0.50 -2.57
N ASP A 49 12.48 1.01 -3.23
CA ASP A 49 13.72 1.37 -2.58
C ASP A 49 13.68 2.81 -2.04
N LYS A 50 14.79 3.23 -1.44
CA LYS A 50 15.00 4.58 -0.94
C LYS A 50 15.08 5.65 -2.03
N THR A 51 15.21 5.27 -3.31
CA THR A 51 15.26 6.17 -4.47
C THR A 51 13.90 6.32 -5.15
N ASP A 52 12.84 5.83 -4.52
CA ASP A 52 11.48 5.76 -5.05
C ASP A 52 11.32 4.88 -6.31
N THR A 53 12.30 4.01 -6.62
CA THR A 53 12.21 3.08 -7.74
C THR A 53 11.50 1.80 -7.31
N CYS A 54 10.54 1.34 -8.12
CA CYS A 54 9.82 0.08 -7.90
C CYS A 54 10.49 -1.08 -8.65
N PHE A 55 10.66 -2.23 -7.98
CA PHE A 55 11.24 -3.45 -8.54
C PHE A 55 10.42 -4.68 -8.15
N SER A 56 10.51 -5.70 -9.00
CA SER A 56 9.96 -7.04 -8.74
C SER A 56 11.11 -8.03 -8.66
N PHE A 57 11.05 -8.94 -7.71
CA PHE A 57 12.03 -10.00 -7.59
C PHE A 57 11.54 -11.23 -8.35
N LYS A 58 12.46 -11.93 -8.99
CA LYS A 58 12.21 -13.24 -9.60
C LYS A 58 12.97 -14.28 -8.80
N GLN A 59 12.25 -15.17 -8.13
CA GLN A 59 12.86 -16.30 -7.45
C GLN A 59 13.22 -17.41 -8.43
N THR A 60 14.33 -18.09 -8.13
CA THR A 60 14.77 -19.28 -8.84
C THR A 60 15.03 -20.37 -7.81
N GLU A 61 14.32 -21.48 -7.94
CA GLU A 61 14.59 -22.65 -7.11
C GLU A 61 15.95 -23.24 -7.48
N VAL A 62 16.76 -23.49 -6.45
CA VAL A 62 18.08 -24.10 -6.57
C VAL A 62 18.20 -25.21 -5.54
N THR A 63 19.03 -26.22 -5.83
CA THR A 63 19.33 -27.26 -4.88
C THR A 63 20.11 -26.68 -3.71
N CYS A 64 19.60 -26.82 -2.48
CA CYS A 64 20.33 -26.37 -1.30
C CYS A 64 21.68 -27.09 -1.19
N PRO A 65 22.81 -26.36 -1.07
CA PRO A 65 24.11 -26.98 -0.89
C PRO A 65 24.15 -27.74 0.45
N LYS A 66 24.87 -28.88 0.47
CA LYS A 66 25.06 -29.67 1.70
C LYS A 66 25.97 -28.97 2.71
N ASN A 67 26.78 -28.03 2.24
CA ASN A 67 27.73 -27.27 3.04
C ASN A 67 27.05 -25.99 3.57
N GLU A 68 26.91 -25.87 4.89
CA GLU A 68 26.23 -24.74 5.53
C GLU A 68 26.89 -23.39 5.25
N ASN A 69 28.20 -23.39 4.95
CA ASN A 69 28.96 -22.17 4.66
C ASN A 69 28.61 -21.54 3.30
N GLU A 70 27.98 -22.30 2.40
CA GLU A 70 27.54 -21.83 1.08
C GLU A 70 26.13 -21.25 1.13
N ILE A 71 25.46 -21.32 2.29
CA ILE A 71 24.11 -20.79 2.49
C ILE A 71 24.21 -19.32 2.91
N SER A 72 23.72 -18.42 2.06
CA SER A 72 23.66 -17.00 2.37
C SER A 72 22.66 -16.72 3.50
N LYS A 73 23.16 -16.21 4.63
CA LYS A 73 22.32 -15.74 5.74
C LYS A 73 22.06 -14.25 5.60
N VAL A 74 20.83 -13.87 5.27
CA VAL A 74 20.43 -12.45 5.22
C VAL A 74 19.99 -12.03 6.63
N PRO A 75 20.67 -11.07 7.28
CA PRO A 75 20.26 -10.61 8.59
C PRO A 75 18.94 -9.82 8.49
N ALA A 76 18.12 -9.90 9.53
CA ALA A 76 16.99 -8.97 9.68
C ALA A 76 17.56 -7.55 9.76
N GLN A 77 17.25 -6.71 8.77
CA GLN A 77 17.68 -5.32 8.77
C GLN A 77 16.66 -4.50 9.57
N SER A 78 17.12 -3.79 10.61
CA SER A 78 16.31 -2.85 11.39
C SER A 78 16.40 -1.45 10.82
#